data_AF-R8NBN6-F1
#
_entry.id   AF-R8NBN6-F1
#
_cell.length_a   1.000
_cell.length_b   1.000
_cell.length_c   1.000
_cell.angle_alpha   90.00
_cell.angle_beta   90.00
_cell.angle_gamma   90.00
#
_symmetry.space_group_name_H-M   'P 1'
#
loop_
_entity.id
_entity.type
_entity.pdbx_description
1 polymer ?
#
loop_
_entity_poly.entity_id
_entity_poly.type
_entity_poly.pdbx_seq_one_letter_code
_entity_poly.pdbx_strand_id
1 'polypeptide(L)'
;MNALKENKSQVSFFELFFKNHPIKNDVFVIEANEKYFFFEYETVISMIEDFSPKQQEYIMRQLLFFDYLNQDLTVCLIQIAVDYVRRLIGEHKKIECRILPLHSIYNHN
;
A
#
# COMPACT_ATOMS: atom_id res chain seq x y z
N MET A 1 -24.66 32.20 18.57
CA MET A 1 -24.87 30.75 18.74
C MET A 1 -23.53 30.07 18.52
N ASN A 2 -22.96 29.48 19.56
CA ASN A 2 -21.76 28.67 19.47
C ASN A 2 -22.15 27.36 18.77
N ALA A 3 -21.98 27.30 17.45
CA ALA A 3 -21.96 26.02 16.77
C ALA A 3 -20.69 25.31 17.25
N LEU A 4 -20.87 24.41 18.22
CA LEU A 4 -19.87 23.42 18.59
C LEU A 4 -19.33 22.84 17.29
N LYS A 5 -18.06 23.13 16.99
CA LYS A 5 -17.28 22.34 16.05
C LYS A 5 -17.29 20.93 16.61
N GLU A 6 -18.16 20.08 16.07
CA GLU A 6 -18.06 18.64 16.25
C GLU A 6 -16.72 18.22 15.62
N ASN A 7 -15.64 18.30 16.41
CA ASN A 7 -14.39 17.59 16.18
C ASN A 7 -14.67 16.08 16.42
N LYS A 8 -15.59 15.50 15.65
CA LYS A 8 -15.56 14.06 15.42
C LYS A 8 -14.42 13.89 14.42
N SER A 9 -13.28 13.38 14.86
CA SER A 9 -12.23 12.95 13.93
C SER A 9 -12.90 12.04 12.92
N GLN A 10 -13.07 12.53 11.70
CA GLN A 10 -13.71 11.77 10.65
C GLN A 10 -12.76 10.61 10.36
N VAL A 11 -13.11 9.41 10.85
CA VAL A 11 -12.35 8.17 10.62
C VAL A 11 -12.09 8.07 9.12
N SER A 12 -10.82 7.88 8.73
CA SER A 12 -10.45 7.84 7.32
C SER A 12 -11.13 6.65 6.64
N PHE A 13 -11.39 6.74 5.32
CA PHE A 13 -11.91 5.60 4.57
C PHE A 13 -11.03 4.37 4.77
N PHE A 14 -9.70 4.55 4.71
CA PHE A 14 -8.74 3.46 4.82
C PHE A 14 -8.75 2.82 6.21
N GLU A 15 -8.80 3.63 7.28
CA GLU A 15 -8.92 3.13 8.65
C GLU A 15 -10.17 2.26 8.81
N LEU A 16 -11.33 2.73 8.36
CA LEU A 16 -12.57 1.96 8.44
C LEU A 16 -12.55 0.72 7.55
N PHE A 17 -11.99 0.83 6.35
CA PHE A 17 -11.93 -0.27 5.38
C PHE A 17 -11.08 -1.43 5.90
N PHE A 18 -9.86 -1.17 6.37
CA PHE A 18 -8.95 -2.21 6.88
C PHE A 18 -9.36 -2.74 8.26
N LYS A 19 -10.14 -1.97 9.03
CA LYS A 19 -10.79 -2.51 10.25
C LYS A 19 -11.83 -3.59 9.92
N ASN A 20 -12.55 -3.43 8.82
CA ASN A 20 -13.57 -4.40 8.37
C ASN A 20 -12.96 -5.55 7.55
N HIS A 21 -11.79 -5.33 6.94
CA HIS A 21 -11.07 -6.32 6.15
C HIS A 21 -9.65 -6.50 6.73
N PRO A 22 -9.53 -7.18 7.89
CA PRO A 22 -8.25 -7.32 8.56
C PRO A 22 -7.28 -8.13 7.71
N ILE A 23 -6.08 -7.58 7.53
CA ILE A 23 -4.98 -8.23 6.84
C ILE A 23 -3.99 -8.69 7.89
N LYS A 24 -3.56 -9.95 7.82
CA LYS A 24 -2.48 -10.44 8.67
C LYS A 24 -1.19 -9.70 8.28
N ASN A 25 -0.61 -8.96 9.21
CA ASN A 25 0.65 -8.27 8.94
C ASN A 25 1.75 -9.30 8.62
N ASP A 26 2.49 -9.05 7.54
CA ASP A 26 3.61 -9.84 7.06
C ASP A 26 4.54 -8.91 6.27
N VAL A 27 5.76 -9.39 6.00
CA VAL A 27 6.79 -8.63 5.29
C VAL A 27 6.97 -9.17 3.87
N PHE A 28 7.03 -8.27 2.90
CA PHE A 28 7.42 -8.60 1.54
C PHE A 28 8.53 -7.67 1.05
N VAL A 29 9.24 -8.12 0.01
CA VAL A 29 10.39 -7.38 -0.53
C VAL A 29 10.17 -7.10 -1.99
N ILE A 30 10.43 -5.85 -2.36
CA ILE A 30 10.46 -5.40 -3.74
C ILE A 30 11.93 -5.19 -4.10
N GLU A 31 12.41 -5.95 -5.09
CA GLU A 31 13.67 -5.68 -5.76
C GLU A 31 13.42 -4.76 -6.95
N ALA A 32 14.16 -3.67 -7.02
CA ALA A 32 14.12 -2.77 -8.16
C ALA A 32 15.48 -2.05 -8.33
N ASN A 33 16.04 -2.13 -9.53
CA ASN A 33 17.35 -1.56 -9.88
C ASN A 33 18.46 -1.97 -8.87
N GLU A 34 18.60 -3.28 -8.63
CA GLU A 34 19.60 -3.86 -7.71
C GLU A 34 19.49 -3.37 -6.25
N LYS A 35 18.37 -2.73 -5.90
CA LYS A 35 18.05 -2.30 -4.54
C LYS A 35 16.86 -3.10 -4.02
N TYR A 36 16.89 -3.40 -2.72
CA TYR A 36 15.83 -4.10 -2.01
C TYR A 36 15.05 -3.12 -1.13
N PHE A 37 13.73 -3.15 -1.25
CA PHE A 37 12.80 -2.35 -0.46
C PHE A 37 11.91 -3.29 0.34
N PHE A 38 11.95 -3.18 1.66
CA PHE A 38 11.20 -4.03 2.59
C PHE A 38 9.94 -3.30 3.02
N PHE A 39 8.80 -3.99 2.97
CA PHE A 39 7.52 -3.43 3.35
C PHE A 39 6.77 -4.40 4.27
N GLU A 40 6.20 -3.85 5.33
CA GLU A 40 5.12 -4.47 6.08
C GLU A 40 3.77 -4.00 5.51
N TYR A 41 2.74 -4.85 5.53
CA TYR A 41 1.40 -4.46 5.06
C TYR A 41 0.85 -3.26 5.83
N GLU A 42 1.04 -3.21 7.15
CA GLU A 42 0.62 -2.06 7.98
C GLU A 42 1.33 -0.76 7.56
N THR A 43 2.62 -0.84 7.20
CA THR A 43 3.37 0.32 6.70
C THR A 43 2.83 0.82 5.36
N VAL A 44 2.43 -0.09 4.46
CA VAL A 44 1.79 0.30 3.21
C VAL A 44 0.46 1.00 3.49
N ILE A 45 -0.35 0.48 4.41
CA ILE A 45 -1.63 1.07 4.79
C ILE A 45 -1.44 2.50 5.33
N SER A 46 -0.50 2.69 6.26
CA SER A 46 -0.22 4.04 6.80
C SER A 46 0.28 5.00 5.72
N MET A 47 1.12 4.52 4.80
CA MET A 47 1.67 5.34 3.72
C MET A 47 0.59 5.86 2.76
N ILE A 48 -0.52 5.15 2.57
CA ILE A 48 -1.61 5.59 1.69
C ILE A 48 -2.19 6.93 2.17
N GLU A 49 -2.25 7.17 3.48
CA GLU A 49 -2.78 8.41 4.05
C GLU A 49 -1.91 9.63 3.72
N ASP A 50 -0.62 9.43 3.43
CA ASP A 50 0.31 10.49 3.04
C ASP A 50 0.31 10.78 1.53
N PHE A 51 -0.40 9.97 0.73
CA PHE A 51 -0.48 10.18 -0.71
C PHE A 51 -1.36 11.36 -1.09
N SER A 52 -1.18 11.88 -2.32
CA SER A 52 -2.03 12.94 -2.83
C SER A 52 -3.51 12.49 -2.91
N PRO A 53 -4.48 13.41 -2.79
CA PRO A 53 -5.90 13.05 -2.86
C PRO A 53 -6.29 12.24 -4.11
N LYS A 54 -5.68 12.55 -5.26
CA LYS A 54 -5.90 11.80 -6.50
C LYS A 54 -5.40 10.35 -6.43
N GLN A 55 -4.26 10.13 -5.77
CA GLN A 55 -3.73 8.78 -5.55
C GLN A 55 -4.59 8.01 -4.54
N GLN A 56 -5.01 8.67 -3.45
CA GLN A 56 -5.93 8.06 -2.48
C GLN A 56 -7.25 7.64 -3.14
N GLU A 57 -7.85 8.50 -3.98
CA GLU A 57 -9.08 8.16 -4.69
C GLU A 57 -8.90 6.97 -5.63
N TYR A 58 -7.76 6.91 -6.34
CA TYR A 58 -7.41 5.77 -7.19
C TYR A 58 -7.29 4.47 -6.37
N ILE A 59 -6.58 4.52 -5.24
CA ILE A 59 -6.38 3.37 -4.36
C ILE A 59 -7.69 2.91 -3.74
N MET A 60 -8.54 3.84 -3.29
CA MET A 60 -9.88 3.55 -2.78
C MET A 60 -10.69 2.75 -3.80
N ARG A 61 -10.68 3.14 -5.08
CA ARG A 61 -11.37 2.41 -6.15
C ARG A 61 -10.80 1.01 -6.35
N GLN A 62 -9.47 0.84 -6.26
CA GLN A 62 -8.85 -0.49 -6.37
C GLN A 62 -9.23 -1.40 -5.20
N LEU A 63 -9.18 -0.90 -3.96
CA LEU A 63 -9.56 -1.67 -2.77
C LEU A 63 -11.02 -2.14 -2.85
N LEU A 64 -11.94 -1.24 -3.20
CA LEU A 64 -13.35 -1.59 -3.39
C LEU A 64 -13.55 -2.63 -4.50
N PHE A 65 -12.77 -2.56 -5.58
CA PHE A 65 -12.85 -3.53 -6.67
C PHE A 65 -12.33 -4.91 -6.26
N PHE A 66 -11.20 -4.97 -5.55
CA PHE A 66 -10.67 -6.23 -5.02
C PHE A 66 -11.64 -6.87 -4.03
N ASP A 67 -12.19 -6.08 -3.11
CA ASP A 67 -13.19 -6.53 -2.14
C ASP A 67 -14.46 -7.07 -2.83
N TYR A 68 -15.00 -6.33 -3.79
CA TYR A 68 -16.16 -6.76 -4.58
C TYR A 68 -15.92 -8.11 -5.29
N LEU A 69 -14.70 -8.36 -5.75
CA LEU A 69 -14.31 -9.61 -6.39
C LEU A 69 -13.88 -10.71 -5.41
N ASN A 70 -13.90 -10.46 -4.09
CA ASN A 70 -13.34 -11.32 -3.05
C ASN A 70 -11.88 -11.72 -3.35
N GLN A 71 -11.11 -10.80 -3.92
CA GLN A 71 -9.69 -10.98 -4.19
C GLN A 71 -8.85 -10.67 -2.96
N ASP A 72 -7.65 -11.24 -2.92
CA ASP A 72 -6.71 -11.03 -1.84
C ASP A 72 -6.22 -9.57 -1.82
N LEU A 73 -6.60 -8.83 -0.78
CA LEU A 73 -6.22 -7.43 -0.59
C LEU A 73 -4.71 -7.24 -0.42
N THR A 74 -3.96 -8.27 0.02
CA THR A 74 -2.50 -8.21 0.09
C THR A 74 -1.88 -7.97 -1.27
N VAL A 75 -2.47 -8.53 -2.33
CA VAL A 75 -2.04 -8.31 -3.72
C VAL A 75 -2.23 -6.85 -4.11
N CYS A 76 -3.35 -6.23 -3.71
CA CYS A 76 -3.59 -4.80 -3.93
C CYS A 76 -2.55 -3.94 -3.20
N LEU A 77 -2.24 -4.24 -1.93
CA LEU A 77 -1.20 -3.55 -1.17
C LEU A 77 0.19 -3.69 -1.81
N ILE A 78 0.54 -4.87 -2.30
CA ILE A 78 1.81 -5.09 -3.00
C ILE A 78 1.87 -4.24 -4.27
N GLN A 79 0.78 -4.16 -5.04
CA GLN A 79 0.73 -3.32 -6.25
C GLN A 79 0.93 -1.84 -5.92
N ILE A 80 0.32 -1.35 -4.84
CA ILE A 80 0.50 0.03 -4.34
C ILE A 80 1.97 0.29 -3.98
N ALA A 81 2.61 -0.62 -3.25
CA ALA A 81 4.01 -0.51 -2.87
C ALA A 81 4.95 -0.56 -4.08
N VAL A 82 4.68 -1.44 -5.06
CA VAL A 82 5.44 -1.51 -6.32
C VAL A 82 5.34 -0.20 -7.10
N ASP A 83 4.15 0.38 -7.20
CA ASP A 83 3.95 1.66 -7.87
C ASP A 83 4.68 2.80 -7.16
N TYR A 84 4.70 2.78 -5.82
CA TYR A 84 5.48 3.71 -5.01
C TYR A 84 6.99 3.59 -5.27
N VAL A 85 7.55 2.37 -5.20
CA VAL A 85 8.97 2.10 -5.48
C VAL A 85 9.34 2.52 -6.91
N ARG A 86 8.50 2.22 -7.90
CA ARG A 86 8.72 2.62 -9.29
C ARG A 86 8.86 4.14 -9.43
N ARG A 87 8.02 4.90 -8.72
CA ARG A 87 8.08 6.38 -8.72
C ARG A 87 9.33 6.90 -8.00
N LEU A 88 9.79 6.23 -6.93
CA LEU A 88 11.00 6.62 -6.21
C LEU A 88 12.27 6.47 -7.05
N ILE A 89 12.39 5.42 -7.86
CA ILE A 89 13.62 5.14 -8.62
C ILE A 89 13.66 5.95 -9.94
N GLY A 90 12.52 6.48 -10.38
CA GLY A 90 12.41 7.44 -11.49
C GLY A 90 11.74 6.87 -12.74
N GLU A 91 10.96 7.72 -13.43
CA GLU A 91 10.09 7.34 -14.56
C GLU A 91 10.84 6.99 -15.86
N HIS A 92 12.14 7.29 -15.96
CA HIS A 92 12.85 7.31 -17.25
C HIS A 92 13.49 5.99 -17.68
N LYS A 93 13.44 4.93 -16.89
CA LYS A 93 13.83 3.58 -17.31
C LYS A 93 12.71 2.61 -16.95
N LYS A 94 12.35 1.72 -17.88
CA LYS A 94 11.49 0.56 -17.58
C LYS A 94 12.22 -0.30 -16.56
N ILE A 95 11.98 -0.05 -15.28
CA ILE A 95 12.56 -0.81 -14.17
C ILE A 95 11.55 -1.90 -13.82
N GLU A 96 11.96 -3.14 -14.04
CA GLU A 96 11.22 -4.31 -13.58
C GLU A 96 11.31 -4.32 -12.04
N CYS A 97 10.15 -4.32 -11.37
CA CYS A 97 10.06 -4.52 -9.94
C CYS A 97 9.69 -5.99 -9.71
N ARG A 98 10.48 -6.72 -8.92
CA ARG A 98 10.22 -8.12 -8.60
C ARG A 98 9.82 -8.25 -7.13
N ILE A 99 8.75 -8.98 -6.88
CA ILE A 99 8.33 -9.31 -5.52
C ILE A 99 9.07 -10.58 -5.14
N LEU A 100 9.88 -10.51 -4.09
CA LEU A 100 10.67 -11.64 -3.63
C LEU A 100 10.09 -12.18 -2.32
N PRO A 101 10.02 -13.51 -2.16
CA PRO A 101 9.84 -14.11 -0.85
C PRO A 101 10.97 -13.66 0.09
N LEU A 102 10.66 -13.37 1.36
CA LEU A 102 11.67 -12.91 2.33
C LEU A 102 12.87 -13.87 2.41
N HIS A 103 12.61 -15.17 2.30
CA HIS A 103 13.64 -16.21 2.37
C HIS A 103 14.61 -16.20 1.16
N SER A 104 14.21 -15.63 0.03
CA SER A 104 15.05 -15.57 -1.18
C SER A 104 16.25 -14.62 -1.05
N ILE A 105 16.23 -13.71 -0.07
CA ILE A 105 17.31 -12.74 0.17
C ILE A 105 18.50 -13.40 0.88
N TYR A 106 18.24 -14.41 1.72
CA TYR A 106 19.28 -15.08 2.50
C TYR A 106 20.21 -15.97 1.67
N ASN A 107 19.83 -16.30 0.42
CA ASN A 107 20.60 -17.18 -0.46
C ASN A 107 21.54 -16.44 -1.43
N HIS A 108 21.61 -15.11 -1.36
CA HIS A 108 22.47 -14.28 -2.23
C HIS A 108 23.81 -13.87 -1.59
N ASN A 109 24.24 -14.53 -0.52
CA ASN A 109 25.55 -14.33 0.11
C ASN A 109 26.64 -15.23 -0.49
#